data_AF-A0A814BXZ3-F1
#
_entry.id   AF-A0A814BXZ3-F1
#
_cell.length_a   1.000
_cell.length_b   1.000
_cell.length_c   1.000
_cell.angle_alpha   90.00
_cell.angle_beta   90.00
_cell.angle_gamma   90.00
#
_symmetry.space_group_name_H-M   'P 1'
#
loop_
_entity.id
_entity.type
_entity.pdbx_description
1 polymer ?
#
loop_
_entity_poly.entity_id
_entity_poly.type
_entity_poly.pdbx_seq_one_letter_code
_entity_poly.pdbx_strand_id
1 'polypeptide(L)'
;MIMLFYLLNIHSKSLYTLHLLKNKTIFNDSKECYIILRERGGRLGNRLFMFASAYGLSLKYSCQLYIDRNIIDELQQTFKINLTNLLSKSQLNNLTSITKIQNHCLYISNLLYTNNSYSIELSGFWQVHKYFIDHMEQIKQQLRFKQSILDRVKNFLDKNINKNVSTSVGIHIRRGDFLRVRRVSSNKYIFNAMSHFQIKYHSVMFIIVSDDKEYCRKTFGQKNNVLVTPDSFSTADDLATLTLCEHTILTAGTFGWWGAFLSHNRLGDVLTDSKSDHTPLDANCRQDDYFPSWFSFLNIVIGIGLVLFIDQSNFNKFSIRRSNYTRYLLLKNNEQYSTTVVIVYFPLSKSKHSNAQYQSWLENLLGFCQSPIIIYTSIEYKPILQQLRRNSSLRTHFIVEYNLPFEISPIKKLVPIFEQQYLTDPERAYHSIELYAVWCAKPFILNRSVELNPFRTKYFLYIDAGAFRSSNYRFQSWPYEPSIHSILANNKLLFGMISPLPRQFCPLLYTVNKSLIRHDLIQAGLMGGTADAIHWWTSVFYETIDIYISKNFFIGKEQNLMNAIALMYPHRINMMLSFRTSCGNKWFAFGPLLANQAEKQRLAFSMTCQHQNLSEVIIPFENICNDPRNVK
;
A
#
# COMPACT_ATOMS: atom_id res chain seq x y z
N MET A 1 -16.05 11.91 -62.70
CA MET A 1 -16.98 11.34 -61.69
C MET A 1 -16.22 10.97 -60.40
N ILE A 2 -15.38 11.88 -59.91
CA ILE A 2 -14.59 11.78 -58.67
C ILE A 2 -14.65 13.19 -58.06
N MET A 3 -15.85 13.59 -57.62
CA MET A 3 -16.08 14.80 -56.82
C MET A 3 -17.52 14.84 -56.28
N LEU A 4 -18.03 13.69 -55.82
CA LEU A 4 -19.34 13.63 -55.16
C LEU A 4 -19.42 12.58 -54.03
N PHE A 5 -18.27 12.13 -53.52
CA PHE A 5 -18.17 11.25 -52.35
C PHE A 5 -17.55 11.94 -51.12
N TYR A 6 -17.29 13.26 -51.20
CA TYR A 6 -16.56 14.01 -50.17
C TYR A 6 -17.45 14.89 -49.25
N LEU A 7 -18.78 14.79 -49.34
CA LEU A 7 -19.70 15.59 -48.52
C LEU A 7 -20.75 14.80 -47.70
N LEU A 8 -20.60 13.47 -47.59
CA LEU A 8 -21.46 12.64 -46.72
C LEU A 8 -20.74 11.98 -45.54
N ASN A 9 -19.51 12.39 -45.22
CA ASN A 9 -18.72 11.83 -44.11
C ASN A 9 -18.30 12.85 -43.03
N ILE A 10 -19.05 13.96 -42.91
CA ILE A 10 -18.87 14.95 -41.83
C ILE A 10 -19.91 14.77 -40.69
N HIS A 11 -20.73 13.72 -40.72
CA HIS A 11 -21.62 13.35 -39.60
C HIS A 11 -21.25 12.04 -38.84
N SER A 12 -20.09 11.44 -39.09
CA SER A 12 -19.62 10.26 -38.34
C SER A 12 -18.58 10.55 -37.24
N LYS A 13 -18.21 11.83 -37.03
CA LYS A 13 -17.25 12.25 -35.99
C LYS A 13 -17.85 12.58 -34.61
N SER A 14 -19.17 12.44 -34.41
CA SER A 14 -19.79 12.48 -33.07
C SER A 14 -20.14 11.11 -32.49
N LEU A 15 -19.82 10.01 -33.18
CA LEU A 15 -20.10 8.64 -32.74
C LEU A 15 -18.88 7.91 -32.17
N TYR A 16 -17.65 8.40 -32.39
CA TYR A 16 -16.44 7.79 -31.84
C TYR A 16 -16.08 8.25 -30.41
N THR A 17 -16.73 9.31 -29.90
CA THR A 17 -16.65 9.69 -28.48
C THR A 17 -17.66 8.90 -27.61
N LEU A 18 -18.55 8.13 -28.23
CA LEU A 18 -19.56 7.31 -27.55
C LEU A 18 -19.19 5.82 -27.43
N HIS A 19 -18.06 5.39 -28.00
CA HIS A 19 -17.60 3.99 -27.90
C HIS A 19 -16.50 3.76 -26.85
N LEU A 20 -15.94 4.83 -26.25
CA LEU A 20 -14.96 4.76 -25.15
C LEU A 20 -15.60 4.75 -23.74
N LEU A 21 -16.93 4.60 -23.65
CA LEU A 21 -17.66 4.46 -22.38
C LEU A 21 -18.29 3.07 -22.18
N LYS A 22 -18.05 2.10 -23.07
CA LYS A 22 -18.52 0.72 -22.92
C LYS A 22 -17.36 -0.27 -22.81
N ASN A 23 -16.72 -0.25 -21.65
CA ASN A 23 -16.13 -1.44 -21.02
C ASN A 23 -16.31 -1.36 -19.50
N LYS A 24 -17.51 -0.96 -19.06
CA LYS A 24 -18.12 -1.59 -17.90
C LYS A 24 -18.45 -3.01 -18.32
N THR A 25 -17.94 -3.98 -17.56
CA THR A 25 -18.31 -5.39 -17.65
C THR A 25 -19.82 -5.55 -17.88
N ILE A 26 -20.19 -6.47 -18.77
CA ILE A 26 -21.57 -6.78 -19.16
C ILE A 26 -22.38 -7.15 -17.90
N PHE A 27 -22.95 -6.13 -17.26
CA PHE A 27 -24.21 -6.21 -16.55
C PHE A 27 -25.30 -6.03 -17.60
N ASN A 28 -26.41 -6.73 -17.46
CA ASN A 28 -27.61 -6.35 -18.19
C ASN A 28 -27.88 -4.86 -17.92
N ASP A 29 -27.92 -4.04 -18.97
CA ASP A 29 -28.25 -2.59 -18.97
C ASP A 29 -29.69 -2.30 -18.48
N SER A 30 -30.33 -3.23 -17.74
CA SER A 30 -31.73 -3.19 -17.33
C SER A 30 -32.00 -3.53 -15.86
N LYS A 31 -30.99 -3.83 -15.03
CA LYS A 31 -31.20 -4.05 -13.59
C LYS A 31 -30.54 -2.93 -12.77
N GLU A 32 -31.37 -2.03 -12.25
CA GLU A 32 -30.97 -1.00 -11.31
C GLU A 32 -30.43 -1.67 -10.03
N CYS A 33 -29.26 -1.22 -9.56
CA CYS A 33 -28.61 -1.74 -8.35
C CYS A 33 -28.73 -0.74 -7.20
N TYR A 34 -28.99 -1.25 -5.99
CA TYR A 34 -29.26 -0.45 -4.81
C TYR A 34 -28.51 -0.96 -3.57
N ILE A 35 -27.84 -0.06 -2.87
CA ILE A 35 -27.22 -0.30 -1.56
C ILE A 35 -28.02 0.48 -0.52
N ILE A 36 -28.54 -0.22 0.49
CA ILE A 36 -29.48 0.34 1.47
C ILE A 36 -28.90 0.19 2.87
N LEU A 37 -28.83 1.30 3.61
CA LEU A 37 -28.43 1.33 5.01
C LEU A 37 -29.53 1.95 5.89
N ARG A 38 -30.16 1.10 6.71
CA ARG A 38 -31.17 1.49 7.71
C ARG A 38 -30.75 1.16 9.14
N GLU A 39 -29.80 0.23 9.31
CA GLU A 39 -29.33 -0.26 10.60
C GLU A 39 -28.74 0.88 11.46
N ARG A 40 -29.15 0.91 12.72
CA ARG A 40 -28.71 1.91 13.71
C ARG A 40 -28.13 1.25 14.97
N GLY A 41 -27.68 0.01 14.88
CA GLY A 41 -26.97 -0.63 15.96
C GLY A 41 -25.64 0.07 16.29
N GLY A 42 -25.28 0.08 17.59
CA GLY A 42 -23.94 0.46 18.05
C GLY A 42 -23.69 1.98 18.14
N ARG A 43 -22.50 2.31 18.66
CA ARG A 43 -22.01 3.69 18.86
C ARG A 43 -21.23 4.20 17.64
N LEU A 44 -20.76 5.45 17.69
CA LEU A 44 -20.13 6.17 16.57
C LEU A 44 -19.15 5.31 15.72
N GLY A 45 -18.21 4.59 16.34
CA GLY A 45 -17.24 3.76 15.61
C GLY A 45 -17.90 2.66 14.76
N ASN A 46 -18.99 2.04 15.23
CA ASN A 46 -19.75 1.07 14.45
C ASN A 46 -20.56 1.77 13.34
N ARG A 47 -21.11 2.96 13.63
CA ARG A 47 -21.85 3.75 12.63
C ARG A 47 -20.98 4.16 11.46
N LEU A 48 -19.73 4.54 11.74
CA LEU A 48 -18.75 4.87 10.72
C LEU A 48 -18.43 3.68 9.82
N PHE A 49 -18.30 2.46 10.37
CA PHE A 49 -18.12 1.24 9.56
C PHE A 49 -19.31 0.95 8.66
N MET A 50 -20.54 1.00 9.20
CA MET A 50 -21.74 0.78 8.40
C MET A 50 -21.87 1.81 7.28
N PHE A 51 -21.64 3.09 7.59
CA PHE A 51 -21.65 4.18 6.62
C PHE A 51 -20.59 3.98 5.53
N ALA A 52 -19.34 3.75 5.92
CA ALA A 52 -18.23 3.63 4.99
C ALA A 52 -18.39 2.40 4.09
N SER A 53 -18.82 1.27 4.64
CA SER A 53 -19.11 0.05 3.86
C SER A 53 -20.25 0.27 2.87
N ALA A 54 -21.38 0.88 3.28
CA ALA A 54 -22.48 1.19 2.39
C ALA A 54 -22.05 2.12 1.24
N TYR A 55 -21.35 3.22 1.59
CA TYR A 55 -20.89 4.19 0.59
C TYR A 55 -19.81 3.59 -0.33
N GLY A 56 -18.84 2.87 0.22
CA GLY A 56 -17.80 2.17 -0.54
C GLY A 56 -18.36 1.12 -1.51
N LEU A 57 -19.35 0.32 -1.08
CA LEU A 57 -20.04 -0.62 -1.96
C LEU A 57 -20.81 0.08 -3.07
N SER A 58 -21.46 1.20 -2.78
CA SER A 58 -22.18 1.98 -3.80
C SER A 58 -21.23 2.50 -4.89
N LEU A 59 -20.04 2.98 -4.49
CA LEU A 59 -19.00 3.41 -5.42
C LEU A 59 -18.43 2.23 -6.22
N LYS A 60 -18.09 1.14 -5.55
CA LYS A 60 -17.48 -0.06 -6.14
C LYS A 60 -18.34 -0.66 -7.24
N TYR A 61 -19.65 -0.76 -7.01
CA TYR A 61 -20.58 -1.38 -7.96
C TYR A 61 -21.37 -0.35 -8.79
N SER A 62 -21.09 0.95 -8.65
CA SER A 62 -21.87 2.02 -9.28
C SER A 62 -23.38 1.93 -9.00
N CYS A 63 -23.76 1.54 -7.78
CA CYS A 63 -25.15 1.37 -7.35
C CYS A 63 -25.70 2.66 -6.74
N GLN A 64 -27.01 2.86 -6.83
CA GLN A 64 -27.67 3.95 -6.11
C GLN A 64 -27.65 3.66 -4.61
N LEU A 65 -27.48 4.70 -3.79
CA LEU A 65 -27.31 4.59 -2.35
C LEU A 65 -28.51 5.17 -1.62
N TYR A 66 -29.09 4.39 -0.70
CA TYR A 66 -29.97 4.89 0.34
C TYR A 66 -29.28 4.80 1.70
N ILE A 67 -29.23 5.91 2.42
CA ILE A 67 -28.88 5.94 3.84
C ILE A 67 -30.01 6.62 4.57
N ASP A 68 -30.51 6.00 5.63
CA ASP A 68 -31.57 6.57 6.43
C ASP A 68 -31.16 7.95 6.99
N ARG A 69 -32.07 8.93 6.89
CA ARG A 69 -31.77 10.34 7.16
C ARG A 69 -31.21 10.56 8.56
N ASN A 70 -31.69 9.84 9.58
CA ASN A 70 -31.19 10.09 10.93
C ASN A 70 -29.74 9.59 11.11
N ILE A 71 -29.28 8.62 10.31
CA ILE A 71 -27.87 8.20 10.30
C ILE A 71 -27.01 9.35 9.75
N ILE A 72 -27.48 10.00 8.67
CA ILE A 72 -26.82 11.17 8.10
C ILE A 72 -26.80 12.31 9.11
N ASP A 73 -27.95 12.62 9.72
CA ASP A 73 -28.08 13.71 10.70
C ASP A 73 -27.17 13.46 11.92
N GLU A 74 -27.08 12.22 12.42
CA GLU A 74 -26.18 11.81 13.50
C GLU A 74 -24.71 12.05 13.12
N LEU A 75 -24.26 11.57 11.95
CA LEU A 75 -22.89 11.77 11.49
C LEU A 75 -22.58 13.24 11.18
N GLN A 76 -23.57 13.98 10.69
CA GLN A 76 -23.47 15.42 10.42
C GLN A 76 -23.30 16.25 11.68
N GLN A 77 -23.50 15.72 12.89
CA GLN A 77 -23.13 16.43 14.11
C GLN A 77 -21.61 16.61 14.20
N THR A 78 -20.85 15.61 13.73
CA THR A 78 -19.38 15.56 13.79
C THR A 78 -18.71 15.98 12.46
N PHE A 79 -19.25 15.51 11.34
CA PHE A 79 -18.61 15.59 10.02
C PHE A 79 -19.38 16.47 9.03
N LYS A 80 -18.69 16.91 7.97
CA LYS A 80 -19.26 17.61 6.82
C LYS A 80 -19.71 16.62 5.74
N ILE A 81 -20.68 15.77 6.07
CA ILE A 81 -21.24 14.79 5.13
C ILE A 81 -21.95 15.54 4.00
N ASN A 82 -21.50 15.31 2.77
CA ASN A 82 -22.06 15.87 1.54
C ASN A 82 -22.22 14.74 0.50
N LEU A 83 -23.28 13.95 0.68
CA LEU A 83 -23.64 12.89 -0.26
C LEU A 83 -24.57 13.46 -1.32
N THR A 84 -24.14 13.35 -2.58
CA THR A 84 -24.98 13.64 -3.74
C THR A 84 -25.62 12.34 -4.25
N ASN A 85 -26.78 12.45 -4.90
CA ASN A 85 -27.46 11.33 -5.56
C ASN A 85 -27.91 10.19 -4.64
N LEU A 86 -28.43 10.54 -3.46
CA LEU A 86 -29.12 9.57 -2.60
C LEU A 86 -30.52 9.26 -3.13
N LEU A 87 -30.91 7.99 -3.00
CA LEU A 87 -32.28 7.56 -3.16
C LEU A 87 -33.19 8.24 -2.15
N SER A 88 -34.33 8.73 -2.62
CA SER A 88 -35.40 9.19 -1.73
C SER A 88 -36.14 8.01 -1.09
N LYS A 89 -36.77 8.26 0.06
CA LYS A 89 -37.59 7.24 0.75
C LYS A 89 -38.77 6.76 -0.10
N SER A 90 -39.36 7.62 -0.93
CA SER A 90 -40.42 7.24 -1.86
C SER A 90 -39.90 6.30 -2.96
N GLN A 91 -38.74 6.60 -3.56
CA GLN A 91 -38.10 5.71 -4.53
C GLN A 91 -37.75 4.36 -3.92
N LEU A 92 -37.27 4.34 -2.67
CA LEU A 92 -36.96 3.11 -1.95
C LEU A 92 -38.20 2.23 -1.72
N ASN A 93 -39.36 2.83 -1.41
CA ASN A 93 -40.60 2.09 -1.18
C ASN A 93 -41.15 1.40 -2.43
N ASN A 94 -40.73 1.85 -3.63
CA ASN A 94 -41.10 1.24 -4.90
C ASN A 94 -40.25 0.00 -5.25
N LEU A 95 -39.21 -0.31 -4.47
CA LEU A 95 -38.39 -1.50 -4.69
C LEU A 95 -39.11 -2.75 -4.20
N THR A 96 -39.38 -3.69 -5.11
CA THR A 96 -40.15 -4.92 -4.83
C THR A 96 -39.30 -6.08 -4.31
N SER A 97 -37.97 -6.00 -4.39
CA SER A 97 -37.07 -7.07 -3.96
C SER A 97 -35.79 -6.48 -3.35
N ILE A 98 -35.70 -6.57 -2.02
CA ILE A 98 -34.53 -6.15 -1.24
C ILE A 98 -34.03 -7.35 -0.44
N THR A 99 -32.77 -7.74 -0.67
CA THR A 99 -32.14 -8.83 0.06
C THR A 99 -31.39 -8.26 1.25
N LYS A 100 -31.84 -8.59 2.47
CA LYS A 100 -31.15 -8.19 3.69
C LYS A 100 -29.95 -9.10 3.93
N ILE A 101 -28.75 -8.51 3.97
CA ILE A 101 -27.50 -9.22 4.24
C ILE A 101 -27.00 -8.82 5.62
N GLN A 102 -26.87 -9.81 6.50
CA GLN A 102 -26.26 -9.61 7.81
C GLN A 102 -24.76 -9.88 7.73
N ASN A 103 -23.94 -8.91 8.14
CA ASN A 103 -22.50 -9.06 8.21
C ASN A 103 -21.92 -8.31 9.41
N HIS A 104 -21.06 -8.98 10.16
CA HIS A 104 -20.33 -8.37 11.26
C HIS A 104 -18.96 -7.83 10.80
N CYS A 105 -18.11 -8.69 10.25
CA CYS A 105 -16.68 -8.43 10.04
C CYS A 105 -16.03 -9.37 9.00
N LEU A 106 -16.81 -10.02 8.13
CA LEU A 106 -16.31 -10.97 7.15
C LEU A 106 -16.33 -10.35 5.74
N TYR A 107 -15.18 -10.35 5.07
CA TYR A 107 -15.14 -9.93 3.68
C TYR A 107 -15.70 -11.02 2.76
N ILE A 108 -16.72 -10.66 1.98
CA ILE A 108 -17.34 -11.49 0.96
C ILE A 108 -16.97 -10.88 -0.40
N SER A 109 -16.16 -11.60 -1.17
CA SER A 109 -15.86 -11.22 -2.55
C SER A 109 -17.13 -11.29 -3.40
N ASN A 110 -17.27 -10.37 -4.36
CA ASN A 110 -18.40 -10.36 -5.30
C ASN A 110 -19.79 -10.39 -4.63
N LEU A 111 -19.96 -9.66 -3.52
CA LEU A 111 -21.15 -9.62 -2.67
C LEU A 111 -22.50 -9.62 -3.41
N LEU A 112 -22.64 -8.88 -4.51
CA LEU A 112 -23.90 -8.83 -5.27
C LEU A 112 -24.16 -10.12 -6.08
N TYR A 113 -23.10 -10.72 -6.63
CA TYR A 113 -23.18 -11.94 -7.43
C TYR A 113 -23.46 -13.16 -6.57
N THR A 114 -22.80 -13.27 -5.40
CA THR A 114 -22.99 -14.41 -4.49
C THR A 114 -24.41 -14.50 -3.95
N ASN A 115 -25.11 -13.38 -3.84
CA ASN A 115 -26.48 -13.32 -3.36
C ASN A 115 -27.53 -13.23 -4.47
N ASN A 116 -27.12 -13.25 -5.75
CA ASN A 116 -27.98 -13.08 -6.92
C ASN A 116 -28.98 -11.90 -6.78
N SER A 117 -28.55 -10.83 -6.11
CA SER A 117 -29.41 -9.74 -5.64
C SER A 117 -28.82 -8.39 -6.03
N TYR A 118 -29.61 -7.57 -6.72
CA TYR A 118 -29.21 -6.26 -7.20
C TYR A 118 -29.56 -5.14 -6.21
N SER A 119 -30.46 -5.40 -5.26
CA SER A 119 -30.80 -4.50 -4.16
C SER A 119 -30.47 -5.18 -2.84
N ILE A 120 -29.52 -4.63 -2.09
CA ILE A 120 -29.11 -5.20 -0.80
C ILE A 120 -29.29 -4.21 0.35
N GLU A 121 -29.85 -4.70 1.45
CA GLU A 121 -29.92 -3.96 2.71
C GLU A 121 -28.86 -4.49 3.68
N LEU A 122 -28.00 -3.59 4.14
CA LEU A 122 -26.90 -3.91 5.04
C LEU A 122 -27.41 -3.96 6.48
N SER A 123 -27.22 -5.11 7.13
CA SER A 123 -27.51 -5.33 8.55
C SER A 123 -26.27 -5.84 9.30
N GLY A 124 -26.15 -5.51 10.58
CA GLY A 124 -24.92 -5.75 11.37
C GLY A 124 -23.89 -4.62 11.24
N PHE A 125 -22.67 -4.81 11.75
CA PHE A 125 -21.70 -3.72 11.89
C PHE A 125 -20.77 -3.50 10.70
N TRP A 126 -20.65 -4.44 9.76
CA TRP A 126 -19.84 -4.31 8.54
C TRP A 126 -18.42 -3.76 8.79
N GLN A 127 -17.76 -4.28 9.82
CA GLN A 127 -16.42 -3.89 10.26
C GLN A 127 -15.34 -4.48 9.34
N VAL A 128 -15.42 -4.14 8.05
CA VAL A 128 -14.56 -4.69 6.99
C VAL A 128 -14.05 -3.55 6.11
N HIS A 129 -12.77 -3.22 6.25
CA HIS A 129 -12.18 -2.09 5.52
C HIS A 129 -12.18 -2.31 4.00
N LYS A 130 -12.06 -3.57 3.57
CA LYS A 130 -12.02 -3.97 2.15
C LYS A 130 -13.25 -3.55 1.33
N TYR A 131 -14.37 -3.19 1.96
CA TYR A 131 -15.54 -2.66 1.24
C TYR A 131 -15.40 -1.18 0.83
N PHE A 132 -14.47 -0.45 1.42
CA PHE A 132 -14.33 1.00 1.20
C PHE A 132 -12.89 1.50 1.07
N ILE A 133 -11.89 0.63 1.26
CA ILE A 133 -10.47 0.98 1.21
C ILE A 133 -10.05 1.53 -0.16
N ASP A 134 -10.57 0.96 -1.25
CA ASP A 134 -10.31 1.41 -2.63
C ASP A 134 -10.88 2.81 -2.92
N HIS A 135 -11.76 3.30 -2.04
CA HIS A 135 -12.40 4.61 -2.12
C HIS A 135 -12.08 5.47 -0.89
N MET A 136 -10.93 5.24 -0.25
CA MET A 136 -10.54 5.90 1.00
C MET A 136 -10.59 7.43 0.92
N GLU A 137 -10.18 8.04 -0.19
CA GLU A 137 -10.25 9.50 -0.35
C GLU A 137 -11.69 10.02 -0.29
N GLN A 138 -12.60 9.33 -0.98
CA GLN A 138 -14.03 9.66 -0.98
C GLN A 138 -14.62 9.47 0.43
N ILE A 139 -14.24 8.40 1.15
CA ILE A 139 -14.65 8.20 2.54
C ILE A 139 -14.15 9.34 3.43
N LYS A 140 -12.86 9.68 3.36
CA LYS A 140 -12.26 10.76 4.15
C LYS A 140 -12.85 12.13 3.82
N GLN A 141 -13.22 12.37 2.56
CA GLN A 141 -13.89 13.59 2.14
C GLN A 141 -15.25 13.76 2.83
N GLN A 142 -16.04 12.69 2.93
CA GLN A 142 -17.32 12.72 3.66
C GLN A 142 -17.10 12.88 5.17
N LEU A 143 -16.08 12.21 5.71
CA LEU A 143 -15.76 12.21 7.14
C LEU A 143 -14.79 13.34 7.55
N ARG A 144 -14.86 14.50 6.89
CA ARG A 144 -14.12 15.70 7.32
C ARG A 144 -14.80 16.34 8.53
N PHE A 145 -14.05 16.56 9.60
CA PHE A 145 -14.59 17.24 10.80
C PHE A 145 -15.10 18.64 10.52
N LYS A 146 -16.10 19.09 11.29
CA LYS A 146 -16.46 20.50 11.36
C LYS A 146 -15.30 21.33 11.93
N GLN A 147 -15.13 22.54 11.40
CA GLN A 147 -14.03 23.41 11.78
C GLN A 147 -14.08 23.77 13.28
N SER A 148 -15.28 23.99 13.83
CA SER A 148 -15.47 24.28 15.26
C SER A 148 -14.96 23.18 16.19
N ILE A 149 -15.03 21.91 15.78
CA ILE A 149 -14.46 20.79 16.56
C ILE A 149 -12.94 20.84 16.49
N LEU A 150 -12.37 20.99 15.29
CA LEU A 150 -10.93 21.08 15.10
C LEU A 150 -10.32 22.26 15.86
N ASP A 151 -10.96 23.43 15.83
CA ASP A 151 -10.48 24.62 16.52
C ASP A 151 -10.50 24.43 18.05
N ARG A 152 -11.55 23.83 18.61
CA ARG A 152 -11.60 23.51 20.05
C ARG A 152 -10.45 22.59 20.46
N VAL A 153 -10.24 21.51 19.71
CA VAL A 153 -9.20 20.53 20.02
C VAL A 153 -7.81 21.13 19.86
N LYS A 154 -7.54 21.85 18.76
CA LYS A 154 -6.25 22.53 18.55
C LYS A 154 -5.96 23.54 19.64
N ASN A 155 -6.93 24.38 20.00
CA ASN A 155 -6.78 25.35 21.10
C ASN A 155 -6.47 24.67 22.44
N PHE A 156 -7.03 23.50 22.70
CA PHE A 156 -6.70 22.72 23.89
C PHE A 156 -5.28 22.16 23.83
N LEU A 157 -4.88 21.55 22.71
CA LEU A 157 -3.54 20.97 22.54
C LEU A 157 -2.45 22.05 22.60
N ASP A 158 -2.63 23.18 21.92
CA ASP A 158 -1.68 24.29 21.90
C ASP A 158 -1.46 24.93 23.29
N LYS A 159 -2.47 24.88 24.16
CA LYS A 159 -2.37 25.37 25.54
C LYS A 159 -1.68 24.40 26.48
N ASN A 160 -1.79 23.10 26.23
CA ASN A 160 -1.37 22.05 27.19
C ASN A 160 -0.11 21.29 26.75
N ILE A 161 0.35 21.45 25.51
CA ILE A 161 1.53 20.76 24.98
C ILE A 161 2.63 21.79 24.73
N ASN A 162 3.82 21.51 25.26
CA ASN A 162 4.98 22.36 25.07
C ASN A 162 5.40 22.37 23.58
N LYS A 163 5.68 23.55 23.03
CA LYS A 163 6.16 23.73 21.64
C LYS A 163 7.45 22.98 21.33
N ASN A 164 8.21 22.55 22.34
CA ASN A 164 9.42 21.75 22.17
C ASN A 164 9.16 20.24 21.95
N VAL A 165 7.92 19.78 22.07
CA VAL A 165 7.54 18.40 21.73
C VAL A 165 7.67 18.20 20.22
N SER A 166 8.43 17.19 19.82
CA SER A 166 8.64 16.87 18.40
C SER A 166 7.69 15.81 17.86
N THR A 167 7.04 15.03 18.74
CA THR A 167 6.23 13.88 18.32
C THR A 167 5.00 13.70 19.20
N SER A 168 3.82 13.58 18.59
CA SER A 168 2.54 13.34 19.29
C SER A 168 1.99 11.93 19.03
N VAL A 169 1.64 11.21 20.08
CA VAL A 169 1.07 9.85 20.01
C VAL A 169 -0.30 9.85 20.69
N GLY A 170 -1.36 9.66 19.92
CA GLY A 170 -2.71 9.49 20.46
C GLY A 170 -2.87 8.09 21.04
N ILE A 171 -3.42 7.95 22.24
CA ILE A 171 -3.72 6.66 22.85
C ILE A 171 -5.23 6.56 23.06
N HIS A 172 -5.87 5.60 22.39
CA HIS A 172 -7.25 5.25 22.68
C HIS A 172 -7.30 4.10 23.69
N ILE A 173 -7.85 4.35 24.88
CA ILE A 173 -8.04 3.36 25.94
C ILE A 173 -9.54 3.11 26.14
N ARG A 174 -10.03 1.92 25.76
CA ARG A 174 -11.42 1.51 25.93
C ARG A 174 -11.58 0.65 27.17
N ARG A 175 -12.40 1.10 28.12
CA ARG A 175 -12.64 0.40 29.38
C ARG A 175 -14.12 0.19 29.64
N GLY A 176 -14.93 1.23 29.79
CA GLY A 176 -16.35 1.22 30.17
C GLY A 176 -17.07 -0.14 30.16
N ASP A 177 -17.82 -0.44 29.10
CA ASP A 177 -18.50 -1.75 28.93
C ASP A 177 -17.54 -2.93 28.78
N PHE A 178 -16.30 -2.70 28.33
CA PHE A 178 -15.28 -3.73 28.11
C PHE A 178 -14.74 -4.31 29.43
N LEU A 179 -14.83 -3.58 30.54
CA LEU A 179 -14.50 -4.08 31.88
C LEU A 179 -15.42 -5.24 32.28
N ARG A 180 -16.72 -5.15 31.97
CA ARG A 180 -17.71 -6.17 32.33
C ARG A 180 -17.47 -7.48 31.58
N VAL A 181 -17.11 -7.38 30.30
CA VAL A 181 -16.84 -8.53 29.43
C VAL A 181 -15.37 -8.98 29.44
N ARG A 182 -14.54 -8.41 30.33
CA ARG A 182 -13.10 -8.69 30.46
C ARG A 182 -12.33 -8.59 29.15
N ARG A 183 -12.70 -7.60 28.31
CA ARG A 183 -12.07 -7.32 27.00
C ARG A 183 -11.13 -6.11 27.01
N VAL A 184 -10.73 -5.63 28.17
CA VAL A 184 -9.83 -4.47 28.27
C VAL A 184 -8.39 -4.87 27.94
N SER A 185 -7.70 -4.06 27.13
CA SER A 185 -6.26 -4.22 26.92
C SER A 185 -5.48 -4.06 28.22
N SER A 186 -4.41 -4.84 28.36
CA SER A 186 -3.58 -4.81 29.57
C SER A 186 -2.76 -3.53 29.69
N ASN A 187 -2.50 -3.08 30.93
CA ASN A 187 -1.54 -1.99 31.17
C ASN A 187 -0.15 -2.30 30.63
N LYS A 188 0.26 -3.58 30.67
CA LYS A 188 1.53 -4.03 30.10
C LYS A 188 1.62 -3.71 28.61
N TYR A 189 0.56 -3.98 27.85
CA TYR A 189 0.51 -3.61 26.42
C TYR A 189 0.67 -2.10 26.24
N ILE A 190 -0.12 -1.30 26.97
CA ILE A 190 -0.11 0.17 26.82
C ILE A 190 1.27 0.74 27.17
N PHE A 191 1.88 0.33 28.28
CA PHE A 191 3.23 0.76 28.66
C PHE A 191 4.28 0.33 27.63
N ASN A 192 4.24 -0.91 27.13
CA ASN A 192 5.17 -1.37 26.10
C ASN A 192 5.03 -0.56 24.80
N ALA A 193 3.78 -0.26 24.39
CA ALA A 193 3.52 0.57 23.22
C ALA A 193 4.03 2.01 23.43
N MET A 194 3.87 2.59 24.63
CA MET A 194 4.47 3.88 24.96
C MET A 194 6.00 3.82 24.89
N SER A 195 6.62 2.79 25.45
CA SER A 195 8.07 2.60 25.41
C SER A 195 8.59 2.46 23.98
N HIS A 196 7.87 1.79 23.09
CA HIS A 196 8.22 1.71 21.66
C HIS A 196 8.42 3.11 21.05
N PHE A 197 7.48 4.03 21.28
CA PHE A 197 7.59 5.40 20.77
C PHE A 197 8.68 6.21 21.48
N GLN A 198 8.84 6.03 22.80
CA GLN A 198 9.90 6.72 23.55
C GLN A 198 11.31 6.30 23.13
N ILE A 199 11.51 5.04 22.73
CA ILE A 199 12.79 4.57 22.19
C ILE A 199 13.01 5.12 20.78
N LYS A 200 11.95 5.18 19.97
CA LYS A 200 12.02 5.60 18.56
C LYS A 200 12.18 7.11 18.38
N TYR A 201 11.66 7.93 19.30
CA TYR A 201 11.59 9.38 19.16
C TYR A 201 12.12 10.10 20.42
N HIS A 202 12.84 11.21 20.21
CA HIS A 202 13.54 11.92 21.28
C HIS A 202 12.60 12.69 22.24
N SER A 203 11.49 13.27 21.74
CA SER A 203 10.52 14.01 22.55
C SER A 203 9.09 13.63 22.16
N VAL A 204 8.47 12.79 22.97
CA VAL A 204 7.14 12.20 22.71
C VAL A 204 6.14 12.68 23.72
N MET A 205 5.01 13.18 23.24
CA MET A 205 3.83 13.51 24.03
C MET A 205 2.71 12.50 23.76
N PHE A 206 2.23 11.84 24.82
CA PHE A 206 1.12 10.89 24.75
C PHE A 206 -0.20 11.57 25.10
N ILE A 207 -1.15 11.57 24.18
CA ILE A 207 -2.47 12.20 24.37
C ILE A 207 -3.52 11.10 24.51
N ILE A 208 -4.06 10.93 25.70
CA ILE A 208 -4.98 9.83 26.04
C ILE A 208 -6.44 10.26 25.86
N VAL A 209 -7.16 9.45 25.09
CA VAL A 209 -8.61 9.48 24.91
C VAL A 209 -9.18 8.18 25.48
N SER A 210 -10.20 8.30 26.33
CA SER A 210 -10.76 7.16 27.05
C SER A 210 -12.21 7.43 27.46
N ASP A 211 -13.00 6.36 27.56
CA ASP A 211 -14.31 6.38 28.22
C ASP A 211 -14.22 6.24 29.75
N ASP A 212 -13.00 6.04 30.28
CA ASP A 212 -12.64 5.99 31.69
C ASP A 212 -11.41 6.89 31.91
N LYS A 213 -11.64 8.21 31.86
CA LYS A 213 -10.58 9.24 31.98
C LYS A 213 -9.96 9.27 33.38
N GLU A 214 -10.76 8.99 34.42
CA GLU A 214 -10.27 8.92 35.80
C GLU A 214 -9.22 7.82 35.98
N TYR A 215 -9.48 6.61 35.46
CA TYR A 215 -8.50 5.54 35.45
C TYR A 215 -7.21 5.94 34.72
N CYS A 216 -7.33 6.60 33.57
CA CYS A 216 -6.18 7.03 32.80
C CYS A 216 -5.32 8.06 33.55
N ARG A 217 -5.95 9.02 34.25
CA ARG A 217 -5.24 9.99 35.10
C ARG A 217 -4.51 9.29 36.24
N LYS A 218 -5.15 8.34 36.93
CA LYS A 218 -4.53 7.57 38.02
C LYS A 218 -3.37 6.69 37.55
N THR A 219 -3.52 6.04 36.39
CA THR A 219 -2.56 5.03 35.90
C THR A 219 -1.39 5.63 35.13
N PHE A 220 -1.65 6.66 34.30
CA PHE A 220 -0.67 7.20 33.36
C PHE A 220 -0.34 8.68 33.61
N GLY A 221 -1.21 9.42 34.30
CA GLY A 221 -1.12 10.87 34.44
C GLY A 221 0.02 11.39 35.31
N GLN A 222 0.71 10.52 36.05
CA GLN A 222 1.91 10.89 36.82
C GLN A 222 3.13 11.17 35.92
N LYS A 223 3.08 10.84 34.62
CA LYS A 223 4.16 11.09 33.67
C LYS A 223 4.03 12.48 33.04
N ASN A 224 5.12 13.25 33.07
CA ASN A 224 5.17 14.62 32.52
C ASN A 224 4.91 14.72 31.00
N ASN A 225 4.97 13.59 30.30
CA ASN A 225 4.69 13.50 28.86
C ASN A 225 3.38 12.77 28.55
N VAL A 226 2.41 12.80 29.48
CA VAL A 226 1.05 12.26 29.29
C VAL A 226 0.02 13.36 29.52
N LEU A 227 -0.91 13.52 28.57
CA LEU A 227 -2.04 14.44 28.65
C LEU A 227 -3.32 13.62 28.46
N VAL A 228 -4.18 13.60 29.46
CA VAL A 228 -5.52 13.01 29.32
C VAL A 228 -6.48 14.10 28.88
N THR A 229 -7.29 13.83 27.86
CA THR A 229 -8.35 14.75 27.41
C THR A 229 -9.31 15.14 28.54
N PRO A 230 -9.89 16.34 28.51
CA PRO A 230 -10.76 16.83 29.58
C PRO A 230 -12.13 16.14 29.50
N ASP A 231 -12.84 16.10 30.63
CA ASP A 231 -14.17 15.47 30.70
C ASP A 231 -15.24 16.26 29.90
N SER A 232 -14.96 17.53 29.59
CA SER A 232 -15.81 18.38 28.76
C SER A 232 -15.74 18.06 27.26
N PHE A 233 -14.78 17.23 26.81
CA PHE A 233 -14.70 16.82 25.41
C PHE A 233 -15.84 15.86 25.06
N SER A 234 -16.54 16.17 23.97
CA SER A 234 -17.49 15.25 23.37
C SER A 234 -16.76 14.11 22.67
N THR A 235 -17.51 13.06 22.31
CA THR A 235 -17.03 11.96 21.47
C THR A 235 -16.41 12.45 20.14
N ALA A 236 -16.91 13.57 19.60
CA ALA A 236 -16.37 14.19 18.40
C ALA A 236 -15.00 14.86 18.64
N ASP A 237 -14.84 15.55 19.78
CA ASP A 237 -13.58 16.19 20.17
C ASP A 237 -12.50 15.12 20.47
N ASP A 238 -12.89 14.05 21.15
CA ASP A 238 -12.03 12.90 21.44
C ASP A 238 -11.56 12.19 20.14
N LEU A 239 -12.45 11.98 19.17
CA LEU A 239 -12.07 11.39 17.89
C LEU A 239 -11.15 12.33 17.10
N ALA A 240 -11.49 13.62 17.04
CA ALA A 240 -10.66 14.63 16.38
C ALA A 240 -9.26 14.71 17.00
N THR A 241 -9.15 14.59 18.32
CA THR A 241 -7.87 14.54 19.05
C THR A 241 -6.98 13.42 18.53
N LEU A 242 -7.51 12.20 18.38
CA LEU A 242 -6.74 11.08 17.82
C LEU A 242 -6.26 11.38 16.39
N THR A 243 -7.12 11.98 15.54
CA THR A 243 -6.78 12.25 14.14
C THR A 243 -5.76 13.38 13.92
N LEU A 244 -5.52 14.19 14.95
CA LEU A 244 -4.52 15.27 14.94
C LEU A 244 -3.16 14.79 15.47
N CYS A 245 -3.10 13.62 16.11
CA CYS A 245 -1.84 13.02 16.54
C CYS A 245 -1.08 12.44 15.34
N GLU A 246 0.25 12.42 15.43
CA GLU A 246 1.10 11.85 14.37
C GLU A 246 1.11 10.34 14.37
N HIS A 247 1.04 9.72 15.55
CA HIS A 247 1.02 8.27 15.75
C HIS A 247 -0.17 7.86 16.61
N THR A 248 -0.52 6.58 16.62
CA THR A 248 -1.65 6.11 17.42
C THR A 248 -1.40 4.75 18.08
N ILE A 249 -1.73 4.65 19.36
CA ILE A 249 -1.83 3.40 20.12
C ILE A 249 -3.32 3.09 20.33
N LEU A 250 -3.73 1.89 19.93
CA LEU A 250 -5.12 1.45 19.95
C LEU A 250 -5.30 0.30 20.92
N THR A 251 -6.25 0.46 21.83
CA THR A 251 -6.88 -0.67 22.53
C THR A 251 -8.12 -1.15 21.77
N ALA A 252 -8.69 -2.25 22.25
CA ALA A 252 -10.01 -2.77 21.92
C ALA A 252 -11.06 -1.75 21.44
N GLY A 253 -11.75 -2.04 20.33
CA GLY A 253 -12.95 -1.32 19.87
C GLY A 253 -12.81 -0.66 18.50
N THR A 254 -13.94 -0.16 17.98
CA THR A 254 -14.01 0.50 16.66
C THR A 254 -13.69 1.99 16.70
N PHE A 255 -13.83 2.65 17.86
CA PHE A 255 -13.63 4.09 17.98
C PHE A 255 -12.17 4.49 17.70
N GLY A 256 -11.21 3.86 18.37
CA GLY A 256 -9.79 4.08 18.12
C GLY A 256 -9.37 3.72 16.69
N TRP A 257 -9.94 2.65 16.12
CA TRP A 257 -9.71 2.26 14.72
C TRP A 257 -10.01 3.43 13.78
N TRP A 258 -11.14 4.11 13.97
CA TRP A 258 -11.50 5.30 13.17
C TRP A 258 -10.60 6.50 13.45
N GLY A 259 -10.13 6.68 14.69
CA GLY A 259 -9.14 7.70 15.03
C GLY A 259 -7.84 7.53 14.24
N ALA A 260 -7.36 6.29 14.11
CA ALA A 260 -6.18 5.95 13.31
C ALA A 260 -6.46 6.07 11.80
N PHE A 261 -7.58 5.52 11.32
CA PHE A 261 -7.92 5.54 9.88
C PHE A 261 -8.10 6.97 9.34
N LEU A 262 -8.73 7.85 10.12
CA LEU A 262 -8.99 9.25 9.75
C LEU A 262 -7.81 10.19 10.04
N SER A 263 -6.68 9.70 10.56
CA SER A 263 -5.51 10.54 10.83
C SER A 263 -5.07 11.30 9.59
N HIS A 264 -4.68 12.57 9.81
CA HIS A 264 -4.16 13.46 8.77
C HIS A 264 -2.76 13.03 8.31
N ASN A 265 -2.02 12.32 9.16
CA ASN A 265 -0.69 11.82 8.84
C ASN A 265 -0.74 10.34 8.46
N ARG A 266 -0.64 10.04 7.15
CA ARG A 266 -0.60 8.66 6.65
C ARG A 266 0.69 7.91 6.98
N LEU A 267 1.72 8.62 7.45
CA LEU A 267 3.03 8.06 7.80
C LEU A 267 3.12 7.67 9.29
N GLY A 268 2.06 7.91 10.04
CA GLY A 268 1.98 7.60 11.47
C GLY A 268 1.89 6.11 11.74
N ASP A 269 2.83 5.56 12.51
CA ASP A 269 2.69 4.22 13.05
C ASP A 269 1.40 4.09 13.88
N VAL A 270 0.64 3.03 13.59
CA VAL A 270 -0.54 2.62 14.36
C VAL A 270 -0.20 1.31 15.06
N LEU A 271 -0.11 1.33 16.39
CA LEU A 271 0.07 0.12 17.19
C LEU A 271 -1.27 -0.35 17.75
N THR A 272 -1.55 -1.64 17.65
CA THR A 272 -2.72 -2.27 18.26
C THR A 272 -2.31 -3.51 19.07
N ASP A 273 -3.12 -3.84 20.09
CA ASP A 273 -2.91 -5.01 20.94
C ASP A 273 -2.98 -6.30 20.10
N SER A 274 -1.97 -7.16 20.24
CA SER A 274 -1.82 -8.40 19.46
C SER A 274 -2.71 -9.53 19.98
N LYS A 275 -3.32 -9.40 21.15
CA LYS A 275 -4.26 -10.40 21.67
C LYS A 275 -5.60 -10.32 20.94
N SER A 276 -5.88 -11.37 20.18
CA SER A 276 -7.14 -11.75 19.55
C SER A 276 -8.37 -11.75 20.46
N ASP A 277 -8.22 -11.56 21.77
CA ASP A 277 -9.30 -11.77 22.75
C ASP A 277 -10.02 -10.47 23.16
N HIS A 278 -9.57 -9.31 22.67
CA HIS A 278 -10.01 -8.01 23.20
C HIS A 278 -10.49 -7.02 22.14
N THR A 279 -10.24 -7.26 20.86
CA THR A 279 -10.94 -6.53 19.81
C THR A 279 -12.43 -6.95 19.82
N PRO A 280 -13.36 -6.16 19.28
CA PRO A 280 -14.74 -6.61 19.06
C PRO A 280 -14.82 -7.74 18.02
N LEU A 281 -13.69 -8.32 17.61
CA LEU A 281 -13.64 -9.53 16.81
C LEU A 281 -14.31 -10.62 17.62
N ASP A 282 -15.55 -10.90 17.26
CA ASP A 282 -16.15 -12.21 17.46
C ASP A 282 -15.14 -13.26 16.95
N ALA A 283 -15.15 -14.49 17.49
CA ALA A 283 -14.19 -15.54 17.12
C ALA A 283 -14.12 -15.82 15.59
N ASN A 284 -15.11 -15.31 14.85
CA ASN A 284 -15.30 -15.46 13.42
C ASN A 284 -14.72 -14.32 12.56
N CYS A 285 -14.07 -13.30 13.13
CA CYS A 285 -13.54 -12.19 12.34
C CYS A 285 -12.08 -12.41 11.91
N ARG A 286 -11.78 -12.21 10.62
CA ARG A 286 -10.39 -12.25 10.11
C ARG A 286 -9.70 -10.90 10.36
N GLN A 287 -8.52 -10.95 10.97
CA GLN A 287 -7.71 -9.76 11.26
C GLN A 287 -7.45 -8.91 10.01
N ASP A 288 -7.15 -9.54 8.87
CA ASP A 288 -6.89 -8.87 7.59
C ASP A 288 -8.15 -8.24 6.96
N ASP A 289 -9.36 -8.69 7.36
CA ASP A 289 -10.62 -8.09 6.92
C ASP A 289 -10.96 -6.84 7.74
N TYR A 290 -10.59 -6.82 9.02
CA TYR A 290 -10.87 -5.72 9.96
C TYR A 290 -9.78 -4.64 9.97
N PHE A 291 -8.51 -5.04 10.01
CA PHE A 291 -7.36 -4.12 10.07
C PHE A 291 -6.72 -3.94 8.68
N PRO A 292 -6.48 -2.69 8.25
CA PRO A 292 -5.66 -2.42 7.07
C PRO A 292 -4.21 -2.85 7.29
N SER A 293 -3.49 -3.12 6.20
CA SER A 293 -2.10 -3.62 6.19
C SER A 293 -1.12 -2.75 6.97
N TRP A 294 -1.35 -1.44 7.04
CA TRP A 294 -0.45 -0.50 7.71
C TRP A 294 -0.66 -0.42 9.23
N PHE A 295 -1.65 -1.12 9.80
CA PHE A 295 -1.81 -1.24 11.25
C PHE A 295 -0.85 -2.31 11.77
N SER A 296 0.04 -1.92 12.68
CA SER A 296 1.08 -2.80 13.23
C SER A 296 0.64 -3.40 14.57
N PHE A 297 0.89 -4.70 14.74
CA PHE A 297 0.60 -5.42 15.97
C PHE A 297 1.87 -5.50 16.83
N LEU A 298 1.75 -5.21 18.12
CA LEU A 298 2.88 -5.31 19.03
C LEU A 298 3.11 -6.79 19.39
N ASN A 299 4.03 -7.46 18.70
CA ASN A 299 4.42 -8.85 19.00
C ASN A 299 5.34 -8.87 20.23
N ILE A 300 4.89 -9.53 21.29
CA ILE A 300 5.70 -9.78 22.48
C ILE A 300 6.61 -10.97 22.17
N VAL A 301 7.88 -10.71 21.83
CA VAL A 301 8.93 -11.72 22.00
C VAL A 301 9.40 -11.63 23.46
N ILE A 302 9.01 -12.61 24.29
CA ILE A 302 9.70 -12.89 25.55
C ILE A 302 10.92 -13.74 25.17
N GLY A 303 12.13 -13.19 25.33
CA GLY A 303 13.35 -13.95 25.08
C GLY A 303 14.62 -13.11 25.16
N ILE A 304 15.07 -12.84 26.39
CA ILE A 304 16.46 -12.69 26.86
C ILE A 304 17.44 -11.89 25.97
N GLY A 305 17.88 -10.74 26.52
CA GLY A 305 19.27 -10.27 26.40
C GLY A 305 19.57 -9.30 25.27
N LEU A 306 19.41 -8.00 25.54
CA LEU A 306 20.37 -6.94 25.17
C LEU A 306 19.86 -5.57 25.68
N VAL A 307 19.80 -5.43 27.01
CA VAL A 307 19.99 -4.12 27.63
C VAL A 307 21.49 -3.87 27.59
N LEU A 308 21.98 -3.29 26.49
CA LEU A 308 23.28 -2.63 26.55
C LEU A 308 23.05 -1.28 27.24
N PHE A 309 23.44 -1.25 28.51
CA PHE A 309 23.89 -0.03 29.17
C PHE A 309 24.85 0.70 28.22
N ILE A 310 24.39 1.79 27.61
CA ILE A 310 25.29 2.82 27.13
C ILE A 310 25.28 3.91 28.18
N ASP A 311 26.44 4.00 28.80
CA ASP A 311 26.86 4.84 29.90
C ASP A 311 26.51 6.33 29.68
N GLN A 312 26.13 6.99 30.77
CA GLN A 312 25.65 8.38 30.83
C GLN A 312 26.79 9.42 30.81
N SER A 313 27.95 9.07 30.26
CA SER A 313 29.20 9.81 30.47
C SER A 313 29.83 10.35 29.18
N ASN A 314 29.06 10.99 28.28
CA ASN A 314 29.66 11.85 27.23
C ASN A 314 28.71 12.94 26.69
N PHE A 315 27.85 13.48 27.55
CA PHE A 315 27.17 14.75 27.31
C PHE A 315 28.10 15.91 27.67
N ASN A 316 29.04 16.26 26.79
CA ASN A 316 29.64 17.61 26.75
C ASN A 316 30.60 17.74 25.56
N LYS A 317 30.06 18.22 24.44
CA LYS A 317 30.69 19.15 23.47
C LYS A 317 29.92 19.06 22.16
N PHE A 318 28.91 19.90 22.00
CA PHE A 318 28.59 20.61 20.76
C PHE A 318 27.45 21.58 21.07
N SER A 319 27.81 22.72 21.66
CA SER A 319 26.99 23.92 21.60
C SER A 319 27.39 24.68 20.33
N ILE A 320 26.45 24.94 19.42
CA ILE A 320 26.44 26.15 18.58
C ILE A 320 24.97 26.52 18.31
N ARG A 321 24.76 27.83 18.37
CA ARG A 321 23.51 28.58 18.51
C ARG A 321 22.51 28.45 17.36
N ARG A 322 21.24 28.51 17.78
CA ARG A 322 20.07 29.03 17.07
C ARG A 322 20.39 30.10 16.02
N SER A 323 20.01 29.85 14.77
CA SER A 323 19.16 30.75 13.97
C SER A 323 18.62 29.93 12.78
N ASN A 324 17.35 30.15 12.43
CA ASN A 324 16.66 29.79 11.17
C ASN A 324 15.21 29.34 11.39
N TYR A 325 14.42 30.13 12.15
CA TYR A 325 12.96 30.06 12.06
C TYR A 325 12.41 30.74 10.80
N THR A 326 13.28 31.41 10.02
CA THR A 326 12.95 32.07 8.74
C THR A 326 13.25 31.20 7.50
N ARG A 327 13.75 29.96 7.67
CA ARG A 327 14.04 29.04 6.54
C ARG A 327 12.94 28.01 6.30
N TYR A 328 11.98 27.87 7.22
CA TYR A 328 10.90 26.88 7.12
C TYR A 328 9.72 27.33 6.24
N LEU A 329 9.71 28.58 5.78
CA LEU A 329 8.78 29.10 4.77
C LEU A 329 9.42 29.27 3.38
N LEU A 330 10.70 28.88 3.21
CA LEU A 330 11.46 28.96 1.96
C LEU A 330 11.97 27.58 1.46
N LEU A 331 11.26 26.49 1.78
CA LEU A 331 11.46 25.19 1.15
C LEU A 331 10.22 24.72 0.39
N LYS A 332 9.47 25.67 -0.20
CA LYS A 332 8.89 25.45 -1.52
C LYS A 332 10.02 25.69 -2.53
N ASN A 333 10.25 24.70 -3.39
CA ASN A 333 11.28 24.61 -4.43
C ASN A 333 12.60 23.97 -3.99
N ASN A 334 12.62 22.63 -3.97
CA ASN A 334 13.63 21.80 -4.67
C ASN A 334 13.27 20.31 -4.48
N GLU A 335 12.20 19.84 -5.13
CA GLU A 335 12.02 18.40 -5.36
C GLU A 335 13.05 17.96 -6.39
N GLN A 336 14.22 17.47 -5.95
CA GLN A 336 15.26 17.05 -6.90
C GLN A 336 15.00 15.65 -7.47
N TYR A 337 14.21 14.80 -6.79
CA TYR A 337 13.96 13.42 -7.20
C TYR A 337 12.49 13.05 -7.04
N SER A 338 11.92 12.42 -8.05
CA SER A 338 10.52 12.00 -8.10
C SER A 338 10.34 10.50 -7.89
N THR A 339 11.45 9.75 -7.82
CA THR A 339 11.48 8.29 -7.80
C THR A 339 12.22 7.73 -6.58
N THR A 340 11.63 6.74 -5.91
CA THR A 340 12.30 5.90 -4.90
C THR A 340 12.67 4.55 -5.50
N VAL A 341 13.92 4.14 -5.34
CA VAL A 341 14.40 2.80 -5.70
C VAL A 341 14.21 1.85 -4.51
N VAL A 342 13.73 0.64 -4.77
CA VAL A 342 13.51 -0.40 -3.75
C VAL A 342 14.36 -1.62 -4.08
N ILE A 343 15.15 -2.07 -3.10
CA ILE A 343 16.05 -3.21 -3.23
C ILE A 343 15.81 -4.17 -2.07
N VAL A 344 15.98 -5.46 -2.36
CA VAL A 344 15.89 -6.55 -1.38
C VAL A 344 17.18 -7.34 -1.40
N TYR A 345 17.73 -7.60 -0.21
CA TYR A 345 18.90 -8.44 -0.05
C TYR A 345 18.83 -9.20 1.27
N PHE A 346 18.68 -10.52 1.22
CA PHE A 346 18.65 -11.39 2.39
C PHE A 346 19.71 -12.50 2.26
N PRO A 347 20.28 -12.97 3.39
CA PRO A 347 21.12 -14.16 3.38
C PRO A 347 20.27 -15.39 3.05
N LEU A 348 20.58 -16.07 1.95
CA LEU A 348 19.90 -17.32 1.57
C LEU A 348 20.87 -18.49 1.72
N SER A 349 20.38 -19.61 2.26
CA SER A 349 21.14 -20.86 2.39
C SER A 349 21.62 -21.39 1.03
N LYS A 350 20.81 -21.18 0.00
CA LYS A 350 21.08 -21.52 -1.39
C LYS A 350 20.65 -20.37 -2.29
N SER A 351 21.62 -19.80 -2.99
CA SER A 351 21.45 -18.67 -3.92
C SER A 351 21.77 -19.07 -5.36
N LYS A 352 21.19 -18.38 -6.34
CA LYS A 352 21.49 -18.57 -7.78
C LYS A 352 22.92 -18.18 -8.18
N HIS A 353 23.55 -17.30 -7.40
CA HIS A 353 24.86 -16.70 -7.66
C HIS A 353 25.68 -16.65 -6.37
N SER A 354 27.00 -16.54 -6.50
CA SER A 354 27.89 -16.49 -5.33
C SER A 354 27.77 -15.15 -4.59
N ASN A 355 28.13 -15.15 -3.29
CA ASN A 355 28.14 -13.92 -2.49
C ASN A 355 29.04 -12.85 -3.09
N ALA A 356 30.19 -13.23 -3.66
CA ALA A 356 31.11 -12.33 -4.33
C ALA A 356 30.48 -11.65 -5.57
N GLN A 357 29.66 -12.40 -6.34
CA GLN A 357 28.93 -11.82 -7.47
C GLN A 357 27.90 -10.80 -7.00
N TYR A 358 27.06 -11.15 -6.01
CA TYR A 358 26.08 -10.21 -5.47
C TYR A 358 26.71 -8.96 -4.87
N GLN A 359 27.81 -9.11 -4.13
CA GLN A 359 28.55 -7.99 -3.59
C GLN A 359 29.05 -7.06 -4.70
N SER A 360 29.65 -7.59 -5.76
CA SER A 360 30.09 -6.79 -6.90
C SER A 360 28.93 -6.03 -7.57
N TRP A 361 27.76 -6.67 -7.68
CA TRP A 361 26.58 -6.05 -8.27
C TRP A 361 26.00 -4.95 -7.39
N LEU A 362 25.95 -5.17 -6.09
CA LEU A 362 25.54 -4.18 -5.10
C LEU A 362 26.52 -3.01 -5.04
N GLU A 363 27.83 -3.24 -5.18
CA GLU A 363 28.83 -2.17 -5.27
C GLU A 363 28.58 -1.27 -6.50
N ASN A 364 28.29 -1.86 -7.66
CA ASN A 364 28.00 -1.11 -8.88
C ASN A 364 26.70 -0.29 -8.77
N LEU A 365 25.66 -0.86 -8.13
CA LEU A 365 24.39 -0.18 -7.90
C LEU A 365 24.49 0.86 -6.78
N LEU A 366 24.72 0.41 -5.55
CA LEU A 366 24.64 1.23 -4.34
C LEU A 366 25.77 2.25 -4.24
N GLY A 367 26.95 1.94 -4.76
CA GLY A 367 28.11 2.82 -4.72
C GLY A 367 28.03 4.02 -5.67
N PHE A 368 27.20 3.94 -6.71
CA PHE A 368 27.12 4.96 -7.77
C PHE A 368 25.74 5.58 -7.90
N CYS A 369 24.67 4.86 -7.59
CA CYS A 369 23.30 5.34 -7.69
C CYS A 369 23.02 6.47 -6.68
N GLN A 370 22.89 7.69 -7.20
CA GLN A 370 22.46 8.89 -6.48
C GLN A 370 20.94 9.07 -6.60
N SER A 371 20.17 8.04 -6.23
CA SER A 371 18.72 8.14 -6.03
C SER A 371 18.33 7.80 -4.59
N PRO A 372 17.17 8.26 -4.09
CA PRO A 372 16.63 7.78 -2.82
C PRO A 372 16.38 6.28 -2.87
N ILE A 373 16.88 5.54 -1.87
CA ILE A 373 16.78 4.06 -1.85
C ILE A 373 16.16 3.57 -0.54
N ILE A 374 15.22 2.64 -0.66
CA ILE A 374 14.76 1.77 0.43
C ILE A 374 15.41 0.40 0.25
N ILE A 375 16.05 -0.11 1.30
CA ILE A 375 16.71 -1.41 1.29
C ILE A 375 16.10 -2.31 2.36
N TYR A 376 15.52 -3.44 1.94
CA TYR A 376 15.08 -4.51 2.83
C TYR A 376 16.20 -5.52 2.98
N THR A 377 16.60 -5.76 4.23
CA THR A 377 17.73 -6.65 4.54
C THR A 377 17.65 -7.11 5.99
N SER A 378 18.37 -8.16 6.34
CA SER A 378 18.55 -8.51 7.75
C SER A 378 19.43 -7.50 8.48
N ILE A 379 19.32 -7.47 9.81
CA ILE A 379 20.07 -6.56 10.68
C ILE A 379 21.60 -6.72 10.50
N GLU A 380 22.06 -7.94 10.25
CA GLU A 380 23.47 -8.29 10.06
C GLU A 380 24.08 -7.63 8.82
N TYR A 381 23.32 -7.53 7.72
CA TYR A 381 23.84 -7.00 6.45
C TYR A 381 23.65 -5.49 6.31
N LYS A 382 22.88 -4.86 7.20
CA LYS A 382 22.69 -3.40 7.20
C LYS A 382 24.03 -2.63 7.25
N PRO A 383 24.99 -2.91 8.14
CA PRO A 383 26.28 -2.20 8.17
C PRO A 383 27.05 -2.31 6.84
N ILE A 384 27.04 -3.50 6.21
CA ILE A 384 27.72 -3.74 4.93
C ILE A 384 27.08 -2.88 3.83
N LEU A 385 25.76 -2.89 3.73
CA LEU A 385 25.00 -2.12 2.73
C LEU A 385 25.08 -0.61 2.99
N GLN A 386 25.14 -0.19 4.25
CA GLN A 386 25.41 1.19 4.65
C GLN A 386 26.78 1.64 4.17
N GLN A 387 27.81 0.81 4.36
CA GLN A 387 29.18 1.11 3.92
C GLN A 387 29.25 1.28 2.40
N LEU A 388 28.54 0.45 1.63
CA LEU A 388 28.48 0.59 0.16
C LEU A 388 27.85 1.92 -0.28
N ARG A 389 26.98 2.52 0.54
CA ARG A 389 26.35 3.82 0.26
C ARG A 389 27.01 5.02 0.92
N ARG A 390 28.14 4.85 1.63
CA ARG A 390 28.79 5.94 2.40
C ARG A 390 29.10 7.20 1.57
N ASN A 391 29.33 7.03 0.26
CA ASN A 391 29.66 8.10 -0.68
C ASN A 391 28.43 8.71 -1.37
N SER A 392 27.22 8.24 -1.09
CA SER A 392 26.00 8.83 -1.64
C SER A 392 25.57 10.05 -0.83
N SER A 393 25.20 11.12 -1.52
CA SER A 393 24.65 12.33 -0.90
C SER A 393 23.18 12.18 -0.51
N LEU A 394 22.51 11.11 -0.96
CA LEU A 394 21.07 10.89 -0.76
C LEU A 394 20.75 9.90 0.35
N ARG A 395 19.63 10.18 1.02
CA ARG A 395 19.12 9.41 2.15
C ARG A 395 18.77 7.98 1.74
N THR A 396 19.17 7.03 2.57
CA THR A 396 18.84 5.61 2.45
C THR A 396 17.97 5.20 3.64
N HIS A 397 16.89 4.49 3.38
CA HIS A 397 16.01 3.98 4.43
C HIS A 397 16.14 2.46 4.50
N PHE A 398 16.55 1.95 5.66
CA PHE A 398 16.73 0.52 5.88
C PHE A 398 15.53 -0.07 6.60
N ILE A 399 14.99 -1.14 6.04
CA ILE A 399 13.94 -1.94 6.68
C ILE A 399 14.58 -3.27 7.08
N VAL A 400 14.77 -3.40 8.40
CA VAL A 400 15.44 -4.54 9.05
C VAL A 400 14.51 -5.28 10.00
N GLU A 401 13.20 -5.13 9.77
CA GLU A 401 12.14 -5.79 10.54
C GLU A 401 12.07 -7.31 10.26
N TYR A 402 12.71 -7.75 9.18
CA TYR A 402 12.74 -9.15 8.75
C TYR A 402 14.20 -9.61 8.69
N ASN A 403 14.54 -10.69 9.38
CA ASN A 403 15.82 -11.37 9.25
C ASN A 403 15.82 -12.33 8.05
N LEU A 404 14.67 -12.93 7.76
CA LEU A 404 14.48 -13.86 6.65
C LEU A 404 13.24 -13.51 5.83
N PRO A 405 13.23 -13.84 4.51
CA PRO A 405 12.05 -13.62 3.66
C PRO A 405 10.76 -14.28 4.17
N PHE A 406 10.87 -15.37 4.93
CA PHE A 406 9.74 -16.10 5.51
C PHE A 406 8.98 -15.33 6.59
N GLU A 407 9.62 -14.34 7.20
CA GLU A 407 9.03 -13.52 8.26
C GLU A 407 8.08 -12.46 7.70
N ILE A 408 8.12 -12.22 6.39
CA ILE A 408 7.25 -11.29 5.69
C ILE A 408 5.81 -11.82 5.73
N SER A 409 4.88 -11.04 6.27
CA SER A 409 3.52 -11.47 6.65
C SER A 409 2.77 -12.32 5.60
N PRO A 410 2.61 -11.89 4.32
CA PRO A 410 1.95 -12.72 3.31
C PRO A 410 2.70 -14.01 2.99
N ILE A 411 4.02 -14.04 3.17
CA ILE A 411 4.90 -15.16 2.82
C ILE A 411 4.88 -16.23 3.89
N LYS A 412 4.79 -15.84 5.17
CA LYS A 412 4.70 -16.77 6.29
C LYS A 412 3.60 -17.82 6.11
N LYS A 413 2.47 -17.42 5.52
CA LYS A 413 1.32 -18.30 5.24
C LYS A 413 1.56 -19.26 4.06
N LEU A 414 2.50 -18.94 3.17
CA LEU A 414 2.83 -19.70 1.97
C LEU A 414 3.94 -20.73 2.18
N VAL A 415 4.70 -20.63 3.28
CA VAL A 415 5.83 -21.55 3.55
C VAL A 415 5.44 -23.03 3.47
N PRO A 416 4.34 -23.51 4.08
CA PRO A 416 3.96 -24.92 3.96
C PRO A 416 3.66 -25.35 2.52
N ILE A 417 3.11 -24.43 1.71
CA ILE A 417 2.83 -24.69 0.29
C ILE A 417 4.14 -24.74 -0.50
N PHE A 418 5.09 -23.87 -0.19
CA PHE A 418 6.42 -23.89 -0.80
C PHE A 418 7.17 -25.18 -0.52
N GLU A 419 7.12 -25.67 0.72
CA GLU A 419 7.72 -26.96 1.11
C GLU A 419 7.14 -28.11 0.28
N GLN A 420 5.81 -28.16 0.12
CA GLN A 420 5.15 -29.17 -0.71
C GLN A 420 5.55 -29.06 -2.18
N GLN A 421 5.50 -27.85 -2.73
CA GLN A 421 5.76 -27.62 -4.15
C GLN A 421 7.23 -27.83 -4.53
N TYR A 422 8.17 -27.52 -3.62
CA TYR A 422 9.60 -27.72 -3.81
C TYR A 422 9.97 -29.18 -4.13
N LEU A 423 9.25 -30.15 -3.53
CA LEU A 423 9.47 -31.57 -3.79
C LEU A 423 9.25 -31.95 -5.27
N THR A 424 8.39 -31.19 -5.95
CA THR A 424 7.98 -31.41 -7.35
C THR A 424 8.54 -30.36 -8.31
N ASP A 425 9.39 -29.45 -7.85
CA ASP A 425 9.99 -28.41 -8.71
C ASP A 425 11.03 -29.04 -9.66
N PRO A 426 10.82 -29.02 -10.98
CA PRO A 426 11.81 -29.49 -11.94
C PRO A 426 13.11 -28.68 -11.91
N GLU A 427 13.06 -27.43 -11.43
CA GLU A 427 14.20 -26.51 -11.33
C GLU A 427 14.83 -26.49 -9.92
N ARG A 428 14.48 -27.43 -9.02
CA ARG A 428 14.99 -27.52 -7.63
C ARG A 428 16.52 -27.58 -7.50
N ALA A 429 17.23 -27.93 -8.57
CA ALA A 429 18.70 -27.85 -8.62
C ALA A 429 19.20 -26.42 -8.40
N TYR A 430 18.48 -25.42 -8.90
CA TYR A 430 18.82 -23.99 -8.83
C TYR A 430 17.87 -23.17 -7.95
N HIS A 431 16.71 -23.74 -7.61
CA HIS A 431 15.71 -23.12 -6.76
C HIS A 431 15.85 -23.59 -5.30
N SER A 432 15.27 -22.79 -4.41
CA SER A 432 15.15 -23.05 -2.97
C SER A 432 13.85 -22.41 -2.47
N ILE A 433 13.36 -22.85 -1.32
CA ILE A 433 12.14 -22.31 -0.72
C ILE A 433 12.36 -20.84 -0.31
N GLU A 434 13.58 -20.48 0.09
CA GLU A 434 13.97 -19.10 0.35
C GLU A 434 13.85 -18.21 -0.88
N LEU A 435 14.21 -18.74 -2.07
CA LEU A 435 14.06 -18.00 -3.33
C LEU A 435 12.58 -17.77 -3.64
N TYR A 436 11.72 -18.78 -3.46
CA TYR A 436 10.27 -18.61 -3.65
C TYR A 436 9.71 -17.52 -2.74
N ALA A 437 10.18 -17.48 -1.49
CA ALA A 437 9.80 -16.47 -0.52
C ALA A 437 10.23 -15.06 -0.94
N VAL A 438 11.48 -14.86 -1.38
CA VAL A 438 11.93 -13.55 -1.91
C VAL A 438 11.08 -13.13 -3.11
N TRP A 439 10.86 -14.05 -4.05
CA TRP A 439 10.11 -13.79 -5.28
C TRP A 439 8.66 -13.40 -5.03
N CYS A 440 7.96 -14.15 -4.17
CA CYS A 440 6.58 -13.86 -3.81
C CYS A 440 6.46 -12.64 -2.87
N ALA A 441 7.53 -12.21 -2.21
CA ALA A 441 7.54 -11.03 -1.34
C ALA A 441 7.59 -9.71 -2.11
N LYS A 442 8.12 -9.69 -3.35
CA LYS A 442 8.37 -8.46 -4.11
C LYS A 442 7.16 -7.51 -4.16
N PRO A 443 5.92 -7.96 -4.44
CA PRO A 443 4.75 -7.06 -4.46
C PRO A 443 4.42 -6.47 -3.10
N PHE A 444 4.52 -7.24 -2.01
CA PHE A 444 4.34 -6.72 -0.65
C PHE A 444 5.41 -5.70 -0.28
N ILE A 445 6.67 -6.02 -0.56
CA ILE A 445 7.83 -5.15 -0.27
C ILE A 445 7.69 -3.81 -0.99
N LEU A 446 7.38 -3.84 -2.29
CA LEU A 446 7.19 -2.62 -3.06
C LEU A 446 5.98 -1.80 -2.57
N ASN A 447 4.88 -2.47 -2.21
CA ASN A 447 3.70 -1.82 -1.63
C ASN A 447 3.99 -1.20 -0.26
N ARG A 448 4.72 -1.91 0.61
CA ARG A 448 5.14 -1.40 1.92
C ARG A 448 6.05 -0.19 1.77
N SER A 449 6.92 -0.17 0.77
CA SER A 449 7.73 1.00 0.42
C SER A 449 6.89 2.20 -0.01
N VAL A 450 5.82 1.97 -0.78
CA VAL A 450 4.84 3.00 -1.15
C VAL A 450 4.11 3.55 0.07
N GLU A 451 3.65 2.67 0.97
CA GLU A 451 2.95 3.07 2.21
C GLU A 451 3.87 3.90 3.13
N LEU A 452 5.14 3.52 3.24
CA LEU A 452 6.12 4.21 4.06
C LEU A 452 6.58 5.56 3.47
N ASN A 453 6.76 5.62 2.14
CA ASN A 453 7.24 6.78 1.37
C ASN A 453 8.13 7.80 2.15
N PRO A 454 9.27 7.38 2.73
CA PRO A 454 10.10 8.22 3.59
C PRO A 454 10.71 9.42 2.85
N PHE A 455 10.72 9.38 1.52
CA PHE A 455 11.30 10.39 0.64
C PHE A 455 10.25 11.26 -0.04
N ARG A 456 8.95 11.00 0.17
CA ARG A 456 7.81 11.72 -0.44
C ARG A 456 7.88 11.76 -1.97
N THR A 457 8.34 10.68 -2.59
CA THR A 457 8.45 10.55 -4.04
C THR A 457 7.11 10.12 -4.65
N LYS A 458 6.94 10.40 -5.95
CA LYS A 458 5.74 10.04 -6.73
C LYS A 458 5.81 8.61 -7.28
N TYR A 459 7.00 8.18 -7.68
CA TYR A 459 7.22 6.90 -8.34
C TYR A 459 8.08 5.97 -7.49
N PHE A 460 7.88 4.67 -7.67
CA PHE A 460 8.65 3.64 -6.99
C PHE A 460 9.09 2.58 -7.99
N LEU A 461 10.34 2.16 -7.88
CA LEU A 461 10.96 1.19 -8.78
C LEU A 461 11.68 0.12 -7.98
N TYR A 462 11.15 -1.10 -7.99
CA TYR A 462 11.86 -2.28 -7.52
C TYR A 462 12.88 -2.73 -8.56
N ILE A 463 14.09 -3.08 -8.10
CA ILE A 463 15.18 -3.50 -8.95
C ILE A 463 16.00 -4.63 -8.30
N ASP A 464 16.25 -5.71 -9.04
CA ASP A 464 17.22 -6.73 -8.64
C ASP A 464 18.65 -6.21 -8.88
N ALA A 465 19.55 -6.41 -7.90
CA ALA A 465 20.94 -5.99 -8.00
C ALA A 465 21.66 -6.57 -9.24
N GLY A 466 21.25 -7.76 -9.69
CA GLY A 466 21.78 -8.41 -10.89
C GLY A 466 21.63 -7.61 -12.18
N ALA A 467 20.86 -6.52 -12.20
CA ALA A 467 20.84 -5.57 -13.30
C ALA A 467 22.17 -4.80 -13.48
N PHE A 468 22.98 -4.71 -12.43
CA PHE A 468 24.25 -3.97 -12.36
C PHE A 468 25.45 -4.93 -12.37
N ARG A 469 25.33 -5.98 -13.18
CA ARG A 469 26.26 -7.13 -13.20
C ARG A 469 27.66 -6.87 -13.75
N SER A 470 27.82 -5.78 -14.49
CA SER A 470 29.09 -5.40 -15.09
C SER A 470 29.66 -4.22 -14.33
N SER A 471 30.98 -4.20 -14.13
CA SER A 471 31.71 -3.04 -13.62
C SER A 471 31.52 -1.79 -14.49
N ASN A 472 31.10 -1.94 -15.74
CA ASN A 472 30.74 -0.83 -16.62
C ASN A 472 29.35 -0.24 -16.29
N TYR A 473 28.53 -0.88 -15.45
CA TYR A 473 27.18 -0.43 -15.13
C TYR A 473 27.18 0.44 -13.87
N ARG A 474 27.99 1.49 -13.88
CA ARG A 474 28.19 2.44 -12.78
C ARG A 474 27.61 3.80 -13.16
N PHE A 475 26.29 3.90 -13.05
CA PHE A 475 25.52 5.08 -13.40
C PHE A 475 25.37 6.01 -12.20
N GLN A 476 25.69 7.29 -12.39
CA GLN A 476 25.62 8.35 -11.39
C GLN A 476 24.23 8.98 -11.33
N SER A 477 23.46 8.96 -12.42
CA SER A 477 22.13 9.59 -12.51
C SER A 477 21.01 8.58 -12.73
N TRP A 478 21.16 7.38 -12.17
CA TRP A 478 20.17 6.30 -12.34
C TRP A 478 19.17 6.22 -11.17
N PRO A 479 17.88 5.93 -11.44
CA PRO A 479 17.28 5.96 -12.77
C PRO A 479 17.16 7.40 -13.29
N TYR A 480 17.21 7.58 -14.61
CA TYR A 480 17.12 8.92 -15.20
C TYR A 480 15.68 9.46 -15.08
N GLU A 481 15.48 10.44 -14.19
CA GLU A 481 14.16 10.95 -13.78
C GLU A 481 13.24 11.37 -14.94
N PRO A 482 13.71 12.08 -16.00
CA PRO A 482 12.84 12.42 -17.14
C PRO A 482 12.25 11.19 -17.83
N SER A 483 13.05 10.12 -17.96
CA SER A 483 12.57 8.85 -18.52
C SER A 483 11.52 8.22 -17.61
N ILE A 484 11.77 8.18 -16.29
CA ILE A 484 10.84 7.61 -15.34
C ILE A 484 9.50 8.34 -15.34
N HIS A 485 9.54 9.68 -15.31
CA HIS A 485 8.34 10.51 -15.36
C HIS A 485 7.50 10.20 -16.61
N SER A 486 8.13 10.16 -17.78
CA SER A 486 7.48 9.85 -19.06
C SER A 486 6.81 8.47 -19.06
N ILE A 487 7.47 7.46 -18.47
CA ILE A 487 6.99 6.07 -18.48
C ILE A 487 5.87 5.83 -17.46
N LEU A 488 6.02 6.37 -16.25
CA LEU A 488 5.18 6.03 -15.10
C LEU A 488 4.06 7.04 -14.81
N ALA A 489 3.99 8.18 -15.51
CA ALA A 489 2.97 9.19 -15.28
C ALA A 489 1.52 8.70 -15.46
N ASN A 490 1.29 7.67 -16.29
CA ASN A 490 -0.04 7.22 -16.69
C ASN A 490 -0.71 6.22 -15.72
N ASN A 491 -0.22 6.12 -14.48
CA ASN A 491 -0.78 5.25 -13.45
C ASN A 491 -0.85 3.75 -13.86
N LYS A 492 0.11 3.31 -14.69
CA LYS A 492 0.28 1.92 -15.11
C LYS A 492 1.52 1.33 -14.44
N LEU A 493 1.49 0.03 -14.22
CA LEU A 493 2.63 -0.72 -13.71
C LEU A 493 3.61 -1.00 -14.85
N LEU A 494 4.90 -0.81 -14.65
CA LEU A 494 5.96 -1.15 -15.59
C LEU A 494 6.51 -2.54 -15.29
N PHE A 495 6.61 -3.38 -16.31
CA PHE A 495 7.35 -4.65 -16.29
C PHE A 495 8.38 -4.71 -17.41
N GLY A 496 9.38 -5.59 -17.27
CA GLY A 496 10.26 -5.95 -18.38
C GLY A 496 9.81 -7.21 -19.08
N MET A 497 9.84 -7.20 -20.41
CA MET A 497 9.49 -8.33 -21.27
C MET A 497 10.72 -8.79 -22.05
N ILE A 498 11.03 -10.08 -21.97
CA ILE A 498 12.31 -10.68 -22.41
C ILE A 498 12.18 -11.59 -23.64
N SER A 499 10.97 -11.78 -24.13
CA SER A 499 10.70 -12.50 -25.37
C SER A 499 9.44 -11.94 -26.04
N PRO A 500 9.32 -12.06 -27.37
CA PRO A 500 8.07 -11.76 -28.07
C PRO A 500 6.91 -12.61 -27.55
N LEU A 501 5.69 -12.07 -27.60
CA LEU A 501 4.49 -12.79 -27.18
C LEU A 501 4.17 -13.91 -28.19
N PRO A 502 4.00 -15.18 -27.77
CA PRO A 502 3.47 -16.22 -28.64
C PRO A 502 2.15 -15.80 -29.28
N ARG A 503 2.02 -15.94 -30.60
CA ARG A 503 0.84 -15.48 -31.36
C ARG A 503 -0.48 -16.00 -30.80
N GLN A 504 -0.48 -17.23 -30.30
CA GLN A 504 -1.64 -17.87 -29.67
C GLN A 504 -2.17 -17.13 -28.42
N PHE A 505 -1.39 -16.24 -27.81
CA PHE A 505 -1.81 -15.45 -26.65
C PHE A 505 -2.45 -14.12 -27.01
N CYS A 506 -2.34 -13.65 -28.25
CA CYS A 506 -3.03 -12.42 -28.68
C CYS A 506 -4.56 -12.49 -28.53
N PRO A 507 -5.24 -13.58 -28.94
CA PRO A 507 -6.67 -13.74 -28.68
C PRO A 507 -7.02 -13.91 -27.19
N LEU A 508 -6.03 -14.20 -26.34
CA LEU A 508 -6.24 -14.42 -24.92
C LEU A 508 -6.15 -13.14 -24.07
N LEU A 509 -5.79 -12.01 -24.66
CA LEU A 509 -5.83 -10.73 -23.96
C LEU A 509 -7.23 -10.53 -23.37
N TYR A 510 -7.28 -10.13 -22.10
CA TYR A 510 -8.49 -9.97 -21.27
C TYR A 510 -9.25 -11.26 -20.90
N THR A 511 -8.85 -12.44 -21.39
CA THR A 511 -9.66 -13.68 -21.25
C THR A 511 -8.96 -14.84 -20.54
N VAL A 512 -7.67 -14.72 -20.20
CA VAL A 512 -6.83 -15.77 -19.58
C VAL A 512 -7.34 -16.36 -18.24
N ASN A 513 -8.37 -15.79 -17.60
CA ASN A 513 -9.01 -16.29 -16.35
C ASN A 513 -8.07 -17.00 -15.35
N LYS A 514 -6.93 -16.35 -15.04
CA LYS A 514 -5.90 -16.84 -14.09
C LYS A 514 -5.47 -18.29 -14.39
N SER A 515 -5.27 -18.63 -15.67
CA SER A 515 -4.68 -19.92 -16.07
C SER A 515 -3.16 -19.90 -15.92
N LEU A 516 -2.55 -21.07 -15.69
CA LEU A 516 -1.10 -21.19 -15.56
C LEU A 516 -0.38 -20.94 -16.90
N ILE A 517 0.38 -19.85 -17.01
CA ILE A 517 1.15 -19.50 -18.22
C ILE A 517 2.66 -19.72 -17.97
N ARG A 518 3.16 -20.91 -18.33
CA ARG A 518 4.58 -21.31 -18.18
C ARG A 518 5.41 -20.85 -19.39
N HIS A 519 5.74 -19.57 -19.45
CA HIS A 519 6.61 -19.02 -20.48
C HIS A 519 7.56 -17.96 -19.90
N ASP A 520 8.79 -17.91 -20.41
CA ASP A 520 9.75 -16.86 -20.07
C ASP A 520 9.44 -15.59 -20.87
N LEU A 521 8.34 -14.92 -20.52
CA LEU A 521 7.85 -13.69 -21.15
C LEU A 521 8.25 -12.45 -20.36
N ILE A 522 7.82 -12.39 -19.10
CA ILE A 522 8.04 -11.25 -18.21
C ILE A 522 9.17 -11.61 -17.24
N GLN A 523 10.13 -10.70 -17.09
CA GLN A 523 11.17 -10.81 -16.06
C GLN A 523 10.71 -10.11 -14.77
N ALA A 524 11.12 -10.66 -13.62
CA ALA A 524 10.65 -10.22 -12.30
C ALA A 524 11.66 -9.36 -11.52
N GLY A 525 12.75 -8.95 -12.15
CA GLY A 525 13.81 -8.11 -11.59
C GLY A 525 13.67 -6.60 -11.84
N LEU A 526 12.64 -6.17 -12.57
CA LEU A 526 12.19 -4.77 -12.62
C LEU A 526 10.67 -4.73 -12.49
N MET A 527 10.17 -3.93 -11.56
CA MET A 527 8.77 -3.52 -11.54
C MET A 527 8.63 -2.14 -10.90
N GLY A 528 7.72 -1.30 -11.37
CA GLY A 528 7.54 0.02 -10.80
C GLY A 528 6.30 0.76 -11.29
N GLY A 529 5.94 1.82 -10.60
CA GLY A 529 4.72 2.57 -10.86
C GLY A 529 4.50 3.70 -9.86
N THR A 530 3.33 4.32 -10.00
CA THR A 530 2.71 5.17 -8.97
C THR A 530 2.20 4.31 -7.81
N ALA A 531 1.84 4.97 -6.71
CA ALA A 531 1.24 4.30 -5.54
C ALA A 531 0.01 3.44 -5.92
N ASP A 532 -0.95 4.02 -6.65
CA ASP A 532 -2.17 3.32 -7.05
C ASP A 532 -1.91 2.09 -7.93
N ALA A 533 -0.96 2.19 -8.88
CA ALA A 533 -0.58 1.05 -9.72
C ALA A 533 0.04 -0.09 -8.88
N ILE A 534 0.83 0.25 -7.87
CA ILE A 534 1.47 -0.72 -6.99
C ILE A 534 0.45 -1.34 -6.02
N HIS A 535 -0.45 -0.55 -5.43
CA HIS A 535 -1.54 -1.06 -4.58
C HIS A 535 -2.42 -2.07 -5.33
N TRP A 536 -2.78 -1.74 -6.57
CA TRP A 536 -3.51 -2.64 -7.45
C TRP A 536 -2.73 -3.93 -7.74
N TRP A 537 -1.45 -3.79 -8.13
CA TRP A 537 -0.58 -4.93 -8.43
C TRP A 537 -0.51 -5.90 -7.26
N THR A 538 -0.25 -5.40 -6.07
CA THR A 538 -0.10 -6.22 -4.86
C THR A 538 -1.40 -6.94 -4.52
N SER A 539 -2.54 -6.26 -4.64
CA SER A 539 -3.86 -6.87 -4.40
C SER A 539 -4.14 -8.00 -5.39
N VAL A 540 -3.97 -7.75 -6.69
CA VAL A 540 -4.24 -8.75 -7.75
C VAL A 540 -3.24 -9.91 -7.69
N PHE A 541 -1.97 -9.65 -7.34
CA PHE A 541 -0.96 -10.68 -7.23
C PHE A 541 -1.30 -11.72 -6.16
N TYR A 542 -1.62 -11.28 -4.94
CA TYR A 542 -1.96 -12.22 -3.86
C TYR A 542 -3.32 -12.89 -4.08
N GLU A 543 -4.30 -12.21 -4.68
CA GLU A 543 -5.54 -12.86 -5.12
C GLU A 543 -5.28 -13.94 -6.19
N THR A 544 -4.27 -13.74 -7.04
CA THR A 544 -3.89 -14.72 -8.07
C THR A 544 -3.12 -15.88 -7.47
N ILE A 545 -2.31 -15.66 -6.42
CA ILE A 545 -1.71 -16.72 -5.60
C ILE A 545 -2.79 -17.61 -5.00
N ASP A 546 -3.80 -17.04 -4.33
CA ASP A 546 -4.90 -17.81 -3.71
C ASP A 546 -5.61 -18.70 -4.75
N ILE A 547 -5.84 -18.17 -5.95
CA ILE A 547 -6.48 -18.90 -7.04
C ILE A 547 -5.55 -20.00 -7.60
N TYR A 548 -4.26 -19.73 -7.74
CA TYR A 548 -3.30 -20.73 -8.18
C TYR A 548 -3.21 -21.88 -7.17
N ILE A 549 -3.19 -21.58 -5.86
CA ILE A 549 -3.24 -22.58 -4.80
C ILE A 549 -4.52 -23.42 -4.92
N SER A 550 -5.69 -22.79 -5.10
CA SER A 550 -6.97 -23.50 -5.25
C SER A 550 -7.02 -24.43 -6.46
N LYS A 551 -6.24 -24.14 -7.51
CA LYS A 551 -6.10 -24.95 -8.73
C LYS A 551 -4.90 -25.90 -8.68
N ASN A 552 -4.21 -25.98 -7.55
CA ASN A 552 -2.96 -26.74 -7.38
C ASN A 552 -1.85 -26.37 -8.39
N PHE A 553 -1.77 -25.08 -8.76
CA PHE A 553 -0.73 -24.55 -9.64
C PHE A 553 0.52 -24.18 -8.85
N PHE A 554 1.69 -24.38 -9.48
CA PHE A 554 2.99 -24.03 -8.92
C PHE A 554 3.14 -22.51 -8.78
N ILE A 555 3.32 -22.02 -7.54
CA ILE A 555 3.48 -20.61 -7.19
C ILE A 555 4.93 -20.23 -6.87
N GLY A 556 5.85 -21.20 -6.78
CA GLY A 556 7.28 -20.97 -6.53
C GLY A 556 8.04 -20.25 -7.65
N LYS A 557 7.37 -19.77 -8.71
CA LYS A 557 7.95 -18.95 -9.79
C LYS A 557 7.00 -17.80 -10.10
N GLU A 558 7.32 -16.60 -9.63
CA GLU A 558 6.45 -15.42 -9.68
C GLU A 558 6.11 -14.99 -11.11
N GLN A 559 6.99 -15.29 -12.07
CA GLN A 559 6.79 -14.99 -13.49
C GLN A 559 5.54 -15.64 -14.07
N ASN A 560 5.17 -16.85 -13.61
CA ASN A 560 3.96 -17.53 -14.07
C ASN A 560 2.69 -16.76 -13.66
N LEU A 561 2.72 -16.13 -12.48
CA LEU A 561 1.63 -15.28 -11.97
C LEU A 561 1.63 -13.95 -12.73
N MET A 562 2.81 -13.32 -12.92
CA MET A 562 2.96 -12.07 -13.69
C MET A 562 2.43 -12.20 -15.12
N ASN A 563 2.75 -13.30 -15.82
CA ASN A 563 2.28 -13.56 -17.18
C ASN A 563 0.74 -13.60 -17.24
N ALA A 564 0.10 -14.34 -16.34
CA ALA A 564 -1.35 -14.46 -16.31
C ALA A 564 -2.02 -13.11 -15.99
N ILE A 565 -1.49 -12.38 -15.01
CA ILE A 565 -2.01 -11.06 -14.62
C ILE A 565 -1.85 -10.07 -15.78
N ALA A 566 -0.71 -10.10 -16.49
CA ALA A 566 -0.50 -9.24 -17.64
C ALA A 566 -1.50 -9.49 -18.76
N LEU A 567 -1.77 -10.75 -19.09
CA LEU A 567 -2.76 -11.09 -20.12
C LEU A 567 -4.18 -10.74 -19.70
N MET A 568 -4.51 -10.81 -18.41
CA MET A 568 -5.84 -10.43 -17.90
C MET A 568 -6.06 -8.92 -17.83
N TYR A 569 -5.04 -8.16 -17.44
CA TYR A 569 -5.14 -6.72 -17.19
C TYR A 569 -4.16 -5.92 -18.05
N PRO A 570 -4.14 -6.11 -19.38
CA PRO A 570 -3.12 -5.50 -20.22
C PRO A 570 -3.20 -3.96 -20.21
N HIS A 571 -4.40 -3.40 -20.06
CA HIS A 571 -4.64 -1.97 -19.94
C HIS A 571 -4.02 -1.31 -18.67
N ARG A 572 -3.58 -2.10 -17.69
CA ARG A 572 -2.96 -1.60 -16.44
C ARG A 572 -1.43 -1.64 -16.47
N ILE A 573 -0.84 -2.16 -17.55
CA ILE A 573 0.59 -2.48 -17.61
C ILE A 573 1.24 -1.84 -18.82
N ASN A 574 2.41 -1.24 -18.60
CA ASN A 574 3.37 -0.92 -19.63
C ASN A 574 4.46 -1.99 -19.64
N MET A 575 4.87 -2.41 -20.83
CA MET A 575 5.96 -3.36 -21.04
C MET A 575 7.17 -2.68 -21.64
N MET A 576 8.31 -2.85 -20.99
CA MET A 576 9.62 -2.55 -21.55
C MET A 576 10.15 -3.81 -22.27
N LEU A 577 10.15 -3.76 -23.60
CA LEU A 577 10.49 -4.85 -24.51
C LEU A 577 12.00 -5.05 -24.59
N SER A 578 12.62 -5.59 -23.53
CA SER A 578 14.06 -5.83 -23.48
C SER A 578 14.61 -6.65 -24.64
N PHE A 579 13.81 -7.55 -25.22
CA PHE A 579 14.19 -8.35 -26.40
C PHE A 579 14.35 -7.52 -27.69
N ARG A 580 13.85 -6.29 -27.71
CA ARG A 580 14.03 -5.32 -28.81
C ARG A 580 15.27 -4.46 -28.63
N THR A 581 15.97 -4.60 -27.51
CA THR A 581 17.11 -3.75 -27.15
C THR A 581 18.43 -4.49 -27.37
N SER A 582 19.48 -3.72 -27.62
CA SER A 582 20.88 -4.16 -27.62
C SER A 582 21.63 -3.70 -26.35
N CYS A 583 20.89 -3.36 -25.29
CA CYS A 583 21.40 -2.83 -24.02
C CYS A 583 21.92 -3.93 -23.08
N GLY A 584 22.70 -4.87 -23.62
CA GLY A 584 23.20 -6.03 -22.90
C GLY A 584 22.22 -7.20 -22.91
N ASN A 585 22.29 -8.06 -21.89
CA ASN A 585 21.43 -9.23 -21.79
C ASN A 585 19.97 -8.80 -21.57
N LYS A 586 19.05 -9.33 -22.38
CA LYS A 586 17.60 -9.02 -22.33
C LYS A 586 16.98 -9.17 -20.93
N TRP A 587 17.48 -10.09 -20.10
CA TRP A 587 17.03 -10.28 -18.73
C TRP A 587 17.40 -9.15 -17.79
N PHE A 588 18.33 -8.26 -18.17
CA PHE A 588 18.92 -7.23 -17.31
C PHE A 588 19.05 -5.87 -18.01
N ALA A 589 18.59 -5.77 -19.26
CA ALA A 589 18.71 -4.58 -20.10
C ALA A 589 18.05 -3.33 -19.49
N PHE A 590 17.12 -3.50 -18.54
CA PHE A 590 16.47 -2.40 -17.83
C PHE A 590 17.43 -1.51 -17.03
N GLY A 591 18.51 -2.06 -16.47
CA GLY A 591 19.50 -1.27 -15.74
C GLY A 591 20.08 -0.20 -16.66
N PRO A 592 20.76 -0.60 -17.76
CA PRO A 592 21.24 0.35 -18.76
C PRO A 592 20.16 1.17 -19.46
N LEU A 593 19.00 0.60 -19.78
CA LEU A 593 17.97 1.30 -20.55
C LEU A 593 17.38 2.50 -19.79
N LEU A 594 17.30 2.41 -18.46
CA LEU A 594 16.84 3.50 -17.60
C LEU A 594 17.95 4.49 -17.21
N ALA A 595 19.17 4.32 -17.73
CA ALA A 595 20.26 5.28 -17.55
C ALA A 595 20.19 6.44 -18.55
N ASN A 596 20.83 7.55 -18.22
CA ASN A 596 20.95 8.71 -19.10
C ASN A 596 21.76 8.34 -20.37
N GLN A 597 21.34 8.86 -21.53
CA GLN A 597 22.04 8.72 -22.80
C GLN A 597 23.53 9.09 -22.73
N ALA A 598 23.88 10.21 -22.08
CA ALA A 598 25.26 10.64 -21.93
C ALA A 598 26.11 9.62 -21.14
N GLU A 599 25.51 8.96 -20.14
CA GLU A 599 26.18 7.91 -19.38
C GLU A 599 26.35 6.63 -20.19
N LYS A 600 25.33 6.25 -20.97
CA LYS A 600 25.43 5.11 -21.90
C LYS A 600 26.54 5.31 -22.93
N GLN A 601 26.71 6.53 -23.44
CA GLN A 601 27.80 6.91 -24.35
C GLN A 601 29.16 6.85 -23.66
N ARG A 602 29.29 7.49 -22.49
CA ARG A 602 30.52 7.48 -21.68
C ARG A 602 30.97 6.06 -21.32
N LEU A 603 30.03 5.15 -21.07
CA LEU A 603 30.28 3.77 -20.69
C LEU A 603 30.38 2.82 -21.91
N ALA A 604 30.47 3.37 -23.12
CA ALA A 604 30.68 2.64 -24.38
C ALA A 604 29.68 1.49 -24.62
N PHE A 605 28.40 1.70 -24.29
CA PHE A 605 27.35 0.78 -24.72
C PHE A 605 27.26 0.71 -26.26
N SER A 606 26.61 -0.31 -26.83
CA SER A 606 26.39 -0.37 -28.27
C SER A 606 25.72 0.91 -28.80
N MET A 607 26.07 1.36 -30.01
CA MET A 607 25.46 2.57 -30.60
C MET A 607 23.93 2.50 -30.59
N THR A 608 23.39 1.32 -30.86
CA THR A 608 21.95 1.04 -30.79
C THR A 608 21.37 1.23 -29.38
N CYS A 609 22.06 0.82 -28.32
CA CYS A 609 21.63 1.07 -26.94
C CYS A 609 21.77 2.54 -26.52
N GLN A 610 22.84 3.20 -26.96
CA GLN A 610 23.11 4.61 -26.66
C GLN A 610 21.96 5.50 -27.17
N HIS A 611 21.53 5.29 -28.42
CA HIS A 611 20.51 6.07 -29.10
C HIS A 611 19.09 5.48 -29.02
N GLN A 612 18.89 4.41 -28.24
CA GLN A 612 17.58 3.77 -28.12
C GLN A 612 16.53 4.74 -27.57
N ASN A 613 15.52 5.04 -28.38
CA ASN A 613 14.36 5.81 -27.94
C ASN A 613 13.45 4.92 -27.09
N LEU A 614 13.15 5.38 -25.87
CA LEU A 614 12.30 4.63 -24.92
C LEU A 614 10.88 4.43 -25.43
N SER A 615 10.34 5.36 -26.23
CA SER A 615 8.99 5.22 -26.80
C SER A 615 8.88 4.08 -27.83
N GLU A 616 10.00 3.57 -28.36
CA GLU A 616 10.01 2.44 -29.31
C GLU A 616 10.04 1.08 -28.63
N VAL A 617 10.48 1.05 -27.37
CA VAL A 617 10.70 -0.18 -26.59
C VAL A 617 9.87 -0.25 -25.33
N ILE A 618 9.10 0.80 -25.01
CA ILE A 618 8.11 0.80 -23.94
C ILE A 618 6.74 1.04 -24.54
N ILE A 619 5.85 0.08 -24.36
CA ILE A 619 4.49 0.13 -24.92
C ILE A 619 3.44 -0.20 -23.87
N PRO A 620 2.22 0.33 -23.99
CA PRO A 620 1.05 -0.24 -23.32
C PRO A 620 0.88 -1.71 -23.71
N PHE A 621 0.71 -2.61 -22.74
CA PHE A 621 0.67 -4.04 -23.04
C PHE A 621 -0.54 -4.43 -23.89
N GLU A 622 -1.65 -3.68 -23.79
CA GLU A 622 -2.82 -3.87 -24.65
C GLU A 622 -2.52 -3.73 -26.15
N ASN A 623 -1.44 -3.04 -26.50
CA ASN A 623 -1.03 -2.81 -27.88
C ASN A 623 0.04 -3.80 -28.38
N ILE A 624 0.46 -4.79 -27.57
CA ILE A 624 1.55 -5.72 -27.90
C ILE A 624 1.31 -6.44 -29.23
N CYS A 625 0.06 -6.82 -29.51
CA CYS A 625 -0.33 -7.58 -30.69
C CYS A 625 -0.49 -6.75 -31.96
N ASN A 626 -0.44 -5.41 -31.85
CA ASN A 626 -0.61 -4.52 -33.01
C ASN A 626 0.65 -4.46 -33.88
N ASP A 627 1.82 -4.77 -33.32
CA ASP A 627 3.09 -4.83 -34.05
C ASP A 627 3.52 -6.29 -34.23
N PRO A 628 3.57 -6.82 -35.47
CA PRO A 628 3.94 -8.21 -35.72
C PRO A 628 5.35 -8.54 -35.25
N ARG A 629 6.23 -7.55 -35.06
CA ARG A 629 7.59 -7.75 -34.56
C ARG A 629 7.66 -8.03 -33.05
N ASN A 630 6.56 -7.81 -32.33
CA ASN A 630 6.44 -8.07 -30.90
C ASN A 630 5.81 -9.45 -30.61
N VAL A 631 5.39 -10.16 -31.66
CA VAL A 631 4.68 -11.43 -31.60
C VAL A 631 5.51 -12.50 -32.32
N LYS A 632 5.59 -13.72 -31.78
CA LYS A 632 6.31 -14.84 -32.41
C LYS A 632 5.41 -16.04 -32.61
#